data_AF-A0A1V5YSU0-F1
#
_entry.id   AF-A0A1V5YSU0-F1
#
_cell.length_a   1.000
_cell.length_b   1.000
_cell.length_c   1.000
_cell.angle_alpha   90.00
_cell.angle_beta   90.00
_cell.angle_gamma   90.00
#
_symmetry.space_group_name_H-M   'P 1'
#
loop_
_entity.id
_entity.type
_entity.pdbx_description
1 polymer ?
#
loop_
_entity_poly.entity_id
_entity_poly.type
_entity_poly.pdbx_seq_one_letter_code
_entity_poly.pdbx_strand_id
1 'polypeptide(L)'
;MRRMLRDASHRAYDPTQTLLHWHYVRSSELRHIIPYINTTDTIVNSAMPFELPLYKAKLGASFARWAQEYKDDPLRQDAWERADRVNTLFQEMDAFEDDSIVPENSVIREFIGGGIYKY
;
A
#
# COMPACT_ATOMS: atom_id res chain seq x y z
N MET A 1 1.17 -0.01 -0.07
CA MET A 1 0.15 -0.15 -1.13
C MET A 1 0.40 0.79 -2.30
N ARG A 2 0.30 2.13 -2.15
CA ARG A 2 0.63 3.09 -3.24
C ARG A 2 1.96 2.78 -3.95
N ARG A 3 3.05 2.60 -3.18
CA ARG A 3 4.36 2.18 -3.73
C ARG A 3 4.32 0.85 -4.47
N MET A 4 3.61 -0.15 -3.93
CA MET A 4 3.47 -1.47 -4.56
C MET A 4 2.81 -1.36 -5.92
N LEU A 5 1.70 -0.62 -6.01
CA LEU A 5 0.94 -0.45 -7.25
C LEU A 5 1.72 0.38 -8.29
N ARG A 6 2.34 1.49 -7.86
CA ARG A 6 3.13 2.34 -8.74
C ARG A 6 4.36 1.61 -9.29
N ASP A 7 5.09 0.91 -8.42
CA ASP A 7 6.30 0.19 -8.83
C ASP A 7 5.93 -1.02 -9.72
N ALA A 8 4.77 -1.66 -9.50
CA ALA A 8 4.26 -2.71 -10.39
C ALA A 8 3.89 -2.17 -11.78
N SER A 9 3.21 -1.03 -11.86
CA SER A 9 2.78 -0.45 -13.15
C SER A 9 3.92 0.13 -13.98
N HIS A 10 4.93 0.74 -13.35
CA HIS A 10 6.01 1.45 -14.08
C HIS A 10 7.32 0.67 -14.19
N ARG A 11 7.58 -0.31 -13.32
CA ARG A 11 8.89 -0.98 -13.21
C ARG A 11 8.82 -2.49 -13.34
N ALA A 12 7.66 -3.05 -13.71
CA ALA A 12 7.39 -4.50 -13.74
C ALA A 12 7.81 -5.20 -12.44
N TYR A 13 7.75 -4.48 -11.31
CA TYR A 13 8.26 -4.94 -10.03
C TYR A 13 7.17 -5.72 -9.30
N ASP A 14 7.49 -6.92 -8.81
CA ASP A 14 6.54 -7.70 -8.01
C ASP A 14 6.25 -6.97 -6.69
N PRO A 15 4.97 -6.67 -6.36
CA PRO A 15 4.56 -6.11 -5.07
C PRO A 15 5.15 -6.81 -3.85
N THR A 16 5.43 -8.12 -3.95
CA THR A 16 6.08 -8.96 -2.94
C THR A 16 7.42 -8.37 -2.53
N GLN A 17 8.23 -7.90 -3.49
CA GLN A 17 9.53 -7.29 -3.19
C GLN A 17 9.39 -6.04 -2.32
N THR A 18 8.33 -5.25 -2.53
CA THR A 18 8.07 -4.07 -1.69
C THR A 18 7.66 -4.46 -0.28
N LEU A 19 6.86 -5.51 -0.11
CA LEU A 19 6.52 -6.04 1.21
C LEU A 19 7.78 -6.50 1.96
N LEU A 20 8.61 -7.32 1.29
CA LEU A 20 9.80 -7.92 1.89
C LEU A 20 10.85 -6.88 2.30
N HIS A 21 10.98 -5.77 1.56
CA HIS A 21 11.93 -4.70 1.87
C HIS A 21 11.41 -3.65 2.86
N TRP A 22 10.15 -3.72 3.28
CA TRP A 22 9.53 -2.63 4.04
C TRP A 22 10.20 -2.35 5.40
N HIS A 23 10.70 -3.39 6.07
CA HIS A 23 11.39 -3.25 7.36
C HIS A 23 12.56 -2.24 7.31
N TYR A 24 13.30 -2.16 6.20
CA TYR A 24 14.36 -1.17 6.02
C TYR A 24 13.80 0.26 6.06
N VAL A 25 12.72 0.51 5.33
CA VAL A 25 12.02 1.82 5.30
C VAL A 25 11.50 2.16 6.69
N ARG A 26 10.83 1.22 7.35
CA ARG A 26 10.24 1.45 8.68
C ARG A 26 11.29 1.79 9.74
N SER A 27 12.43 1.08 9.71
CA SER A 27 13.51 1.34 10.68
C SER A 27 14.09 2.76 10.53
N SER A 28 14.20 3.25 9.28
CA SER A 28 14.67 4.60 8.99
C SER A 28 13.63 5.65 9.39
N GLU A 29 12.36 5.40 9.06
CA GLU A 29 11.24 6.26 9.42
C GLU A 29 11.13 6.48 10.94
N LEU A 30 11.26 5.40 11.73
CA LEU A 30 11.23 5.48 13.20
C LEU A 30 12.39 6.27 13.79
N ARG A 31 13.56 6.25 13.15
CA ARG A 31 14.75 6.99 13.62
C ARG A 31 14.76 8.45 13.17
N HIS A 32 14.26 8.73 11.97
CA HIS A 32 14.53 10.00 11.29
C HIS A 32 13.28 10.81 10.92
N ILE A 33 12.08 10.22 10.96
CA ILE A 33 10.84 10.90 10.53
C ILE A 33 9.86 11.02 11.71
N ILE A 34 9.46 9.90 12.31
CA ILE A 34 8.44 9.88 13.38
C ILE A 34 8.79 10.81 14.57
N PRO A 35 10.04 10.87 15.07
CA PRO A 35 10.37 11.73 16.21
C PRO A 35 10.21 13.23 15.92
N TYR A 36 10.32 13.63 14.65
CA TYR A 36 10.36 15.02 14.23
C TYR A 36 9.04 15.49 13.60
N ILE A 37 8.04 14.62 13.45
CA ILE A 37 6.78 14.97 12.78
C ILE A 37 6.01 16.10 13.50
N ASN A 38 6.18 16.22 14.82
CA ASN A 38 5.52 17.25 15.64
C ASN A 38 6.34 18.54 15.77
N THR A 39 7.51 18.64 15.14
CA THR A 39 8.35 19.84 15.16
C THR A 39 8.18 20.70 13.91
N THR A 40 7.23 20.37 13.03
CA THR A 40 7.01 21.08 11.77
C THR A 40 5.94 22.16 11.92
N ASP A 41 6.09 23.25 11.18
CA ASP A 41 5.11 24.34 11.17
C ASP A 41 3.81 23.96 10.44
N THR A 42 3.88 22.98 9.53
CA THR A 42 2.74 22.59 8.69
C THR A 42 2.82 21.11 8.34
N ILE A 43 1.66 20.45 8.30
CA ILE A 43 1.50 19.06 7.90
C ILE A 43 0.49 19.01 6.75
N VAL A 44 0.87 18.36 5.64
CA VAL A 44 -0.03 18.10 4.50
C VAL A 44 -0.27 16.61 4.41
N ASN A 45 -1.54 16.20 4.48
CA ASN A 45 -1.95 14.80 4.36
C ASN A 45 -2.65 14.57 3.02
N SER A 46 -2.09 13.66 2.20
CA SER A 46 -2.66 13.27 0.90
C SER A 46 -3.50 11.98 0.97
N ALA A 47 -3.83 11.50 2.17
CA ALA A 47 -4.71 10.34 2.37
C ALA A 47 -6.11 10.62 1.80
N MET A 48 -6.68 9.61 1.15
CA MET A 48 -8.01 9.70 0.55
C MET A 48 -8.89 8.62 1.18
N PRO A 49 -9.97 8.95 1.92
CA PRO A 49 -10.74 7.97 2.68
C PRO A 49 -11.25 6.76 1.88
N PHE A 50 -11.53 6.97 0.59
CA PHE A 50 -12.08 5.95 -0.31
C PHE A 50 -11.01 5.05 -0.99
N GLU A 51 -9.72 5.22 -0.68
CA GLU A 51 -8.65 4.51 -1.39
C GLU A 51 -8.53 3.02 -1.01
N LEU A 52 -8.92 2.65 0.21
CA LEU A 52 -8.72 1.28 0.73
C LEU A 52 -9.55 0.23 -0.03
N PRO A 53 -10.86 0.41 -0.30
CA PRO A 53 -11.64 -0.54 -1.10
C PRO A 53 -11.08 -0.74 -2.52
N LEU A 54 -10.57 0.33 -3.13
CA LEU A 54 -9.91 0.28 -4.45
C LEU A 54 -8.61 -0.51 -4.39
N TYR A 55 -7.80 -0.30 -3.35
CA TYR A 55 -6.58 -1.08 -3.14
C TYR A 55 -6.86 -2.53 -2.80
N LYS A 56 -7.94 -2.85 -2.08
CA LYS A 56 -8.38 -4.23 -1.85
C LYS A 56 -8.66 -4.93 -3.17
N ALA A 57 -9.34 -4.28 -4.11
CA ALA A 57 -9.59 -4.87 -5.43
C ALA A 57 -8.29 -5.21 -6.19
N LYS A 58 -7.23 -4.41 -6.04
CA LYS A 58 -5.96 -4.63 -6.75
C LYS A 58 -4.96 -5.54 -6.01
N LEU A 59 -4.91 -5.50 -4.68
CA LEU A 59 -3.88 -6.16 -3.85
C LEU A 59 -4.42 -7.19 -2.86
N GLY A 60 -5.75 -7.29 -2.69
CA GLY A 60 -6.37 -8.12 -1.65
C GLY A 60 -5.93 -9.59 -1.73
N ALA A 61 -5.93 -10.16 -2.93
CA ALA A 61 -5.45 -11.53 -3.16
C ALA A 61 -3.95 -11.70 -2.80
N SER A 62 -3.12 -10.69 -3.07
CA SER A 62 -1.71 -10.73 -2.70
C SER A 62 -1.52 -10.73 -1.19
N PHE A 63 -2.25 -9.88 -0.45
CA PHE A 63 -2.19 -9.84 1.00
C PHE A 63 -2.71 -11.12 1.65
N ALA A 64 -3.80 -11.69 1.15
CA ALA A 64 -4.31 -12.98 1.61
C ALA A 64 -3.26 -14.10 1.40
N ARG A 65 -2.60 -14.12 0.23
CA ARG A 65 -1.51 -15.06 -0.06
C ARG A 65 -0.33 -14.88 0.90
N TRP A 66 0.20 -13.67 1.04
CA TRP A 66 1.36 -13.40 1.89
C TRP A 66 1.10 -13.69 3.38
N ALA A 67 -0.13 -13.42 3.86
CA ALA A 67 -0.52 -13.73 5.23
C ALA A 67 -0.47 -15.24 5.54
N GLN A 68 -0.74 -16.08 4.55
CA GLN A 68 -0.59 -17.54 4.67
C GLN A 68 0.86 -17.99 4.44
N GLU A 69 1.50 -17.48 3.38
CA GLU A 69 2.85 -17.89 2.95
C GLU A 69 3.92 -17.64 4.02
N TYR A 70 3.84 -16.51 4.72
CA TYR A 70 4.87 -16.10 5.68
C TYR A 70 4.53 -16.39 7.14
N LYS A 71 3.39 -17.02 7.43
CA LYS A 71 2.88 -17.23 8.79
C LYS A 71 3.85 -17.91 9.74
N ASP A 72 4.51 -18.95 9.25
CA ASP A 72 5.42 -19.79 10.03
C ASP A 72 6.88 -19.64 9.55
N ASP A 73 7.22 -18.51 8.91
CA ASP A 73 8.57 -18.22 8.43
C ASP A 73 9.29 -17.21 9.37
N PRO A 74 10.23 -17.66 10.20
CA PRO A 74 10.95 -16.79 11.14
C PRO A 74 11.78 -15.71 10.45
N LEU A 75 12.22 -15.92 9.20
CA LEU A 75 13.00 -14.95 8.45
C LEU A 75 12.12 -13.86 7.82
N ARG A 76 10.79 -14.07 7.79
CA ARG A 76 9.81 -13.20 7.15
C ARG A 76 8.75 -12.66 8.12
N GLN A 77 9.01 -12.72 9.43
CA GLN A 77 8.07 -12.27 10.44
C GLN A 77 7.57 -10.83 10.21
N ASP A 78 8.42 -9.87 9.86
CA ASP A 78 7.98 -8.48 9.56
C ASP A 78 7.00 -8.40 8.38
N ALA A 79 7.26 -9.19 7.34
CA ALA A 79 6.41 -9.26 6.16
C ALA A 79 5.07 -9.91 6.51
N TRP A 80 5.09 -10.98 7.31
CA TRP A 80 3.89 -11.63 7.81
C TRP A 80 3.04 -10.70 8.67
N GLU A 81 3.60 -10.08 9.71
CA GLU A 81 2.87 -9.19 10.62
C GLU A 81 2.14 -8.06 9.87
N ARG A 82 2.79 -7.51 8.83
CA ARG A 82 2.17 -6.52 7.95
C ARG A 82 1.11 -7.12 7.05
N ALA A 83 1.41 -8.25 6.41
CA ALA A 83 0.51 -8.88 5.47
C ALA A 83 -0.78 -9.31 6.18
N ASP A 84 -0.66 -9.96 7.33
CA ASP A 84 -1.77 -10.39 8.16
C ASP A 84 -2.61 -9.19 8.62
N ARG A 85 -1.98 -8.16 9.22
CA ARG A 85 -2.71 -6.95 9.67
C ARG A 85 -3.48 -6.26 8.55
N VAL A 86 -2.88 -6.13 7.36
CA VAL A 86 -3.56 -5.52 6.20
C VAL A 86 -4.65 -6.44 5.67
N ASN A 87 -4.40 -7.75 5.61
CA ASN A 87 -5.40 -8.73 5.20
C ASN A 87 -6.62 -8.71 6.13
N THR A 88 -6.42 -8.71 7.45
CA THR A 88 -7.49 -8.59 8.46
C THR A 88 -8.29 -7.32 8.22
N LEU A 89 -7.63 -6.16 8.07
CA LEU A 89 -8.31 -4.91 7.74
C LEU A 89 -9.13 -5.02 6.45
N PHE A 90 -8.60 -5.67 5.42
CA PHE A 90 -9.32 -5.89 4.17
C PHE A 90 -10.51 -6.83 4.32
N GLN A 91 -10.53 -7.77 5.27
CA GLN A 91 -11.71 -8.61 5.49
C GLN A 91 -12.90 -7.82 6.06
N GLU A 92 -12.65 -6.67 6.70
CA GLU A 92 -13.70 -5.81 7.29
C GLU A 92 -14.38 -4.86 6.29
N MET A 93 -14.02 -4.89 5.01
CA MET A 93 -14.58 -3.99 3.99
C MET A 93 -14.76 -4.68 2.65
N ASP A 94 -15.73 -4.27 1.85
CA ASP A 94 -15.88 -4.77 0.49
C ASP A 94 -14.82 -4.20 -0.47
N ALA A 95 -14.43 -5.00 -1.45
CA ALA A 95 -13.61 -4.51 -2.55
C ALA A 95 -14.46 -3.66 -3.49
N PHE A 96 -13.90 -2.58 -4.03
CA PHE A 96 -14.57 -1.75 -5.02
C PHE A 96 -13.88 -1.96 -6.37
N GLU A 97 -14.45 -2.84 -7.20
CA GLU A 97 -13.83 -3.26 -8.48
C GLU A 97 -14.02 -2.24 -9.61
N ASP A 98 -15.20 -1.63 -9.70
CA ASP A 98 -15.52 -0.63 -10.72
C ASP A 98 -15.01 0.74 -10.32
N ASP A 99 -13.78 1.08 -10.71
CA ASP A 99 -13.17 2.38 -10.40
C ASP A 99 -13.62 3.55 -11.31
N SER A 100 -14.67 3.39 -12.12
CA SER A 100 -15.15 4.43 -13.08
C SER A 100 -15.63 5.73 -12.42
N ILE A 101 -16.14 5.66 -11.19
CA ILE A 101 -16.58 6.84 -10.42
C ILE A 101 -15.42 7.79 -10.08
N VAL A 102 -14.18 7.28 -10.07
CA VAL A 102 -13.00 8.08 -9.75
C VAL A 102 -12.71 9.02 -10.93
N PRO A 103 -12.66 10.35 -10.74
CA PRO A 103 -12.34 11.26 -11.83
C PRO A 103 -10.96 10.96 -12.44
N GLU A 104 -10.82 11.09 -13.76
CA GLU A 104 -9.57 10.82 -14.48
C GLU A 104 -8.42 11.79 -14.10
N ASN A 105 -8.75 12.95 -13.51
CA ASN A 105 -7.80 13.91 -12.97
C ASN A 105 -7.49 13.71 -11.47
N SER A 106 -8.02 12.65 -10.84
CA SER A 106 -7.75 12.34 -9.43
C SER A 106 -6.33 11.81 -9.24
N VAL A 107 -5.63 12.26 -8.20
CA VAL A 107 -4.27 11.81 -7.86
C VAL A 107 -4.19 10.29 -7.67
N ILE A 108 -5.26 9.65 -7.19
CA ILE A 108 -5.27 8.19 -6.99
C ILE A 108 -5.09 7.40 -8.29
N ARG A 109 -5.40 8.02 -9.45
CA ARG A 109 -5.24 7.42 -10.78
C ARG A 109 -3.79 7.04 -11.10
N GLU A 110 -2.81 7.65 -10.43
CA GLU A 110 -1.40 7.21 -10.47
C GLU A 110 -1.23 5.75 -10.04
N PHE A 111 -2.06 5.29 -9.09
CA PHE A 111 -1.94 3.96 -8.48
C PHE A 111 -2.90 2.93 -9.06
N ILE A 112 -4.10 3.36 -9.46
CA ILE A 112 -5.15 2.44 -9.94
C ILE A 112 -5.28 2.40 -11.47
N GLY A 113 -4.62 3.33 -12.18
CA GLY A 113 -4.74 3.52 -13.63
C GLY A 113 -5.94 4.37 -14.04
N GLY A 114 -6.06 4.69 -15.34
CA GLY A 114 -7.16 5.49 -15.90
C GLY A 114 -7.01 7.00 -15.72
N GLY A 115 -5.77 7.49 -15.54
CA GLY A 115 -5.49 8.93 -15.42
C GLY A 115 -5.29 9.62 -16.76
N ILE A 116 -5.61 10.92 -16.84
CA ILE A 116 -5.34 11.75 -18.02
C ILE A 116 -3.87 12.16 -18.16
N TYR A 117 -3.11 12.08 -17.07
CA TYR A 117 -1.72 12.53 -17.03
C TYR A 117 -0.79 11.49 -17.68
N LYS A 118 0.07 11.94 -18.58
CA LYS A 118 1.13 11.13 -19.20
C LYS A 118 2.42 11.32 -18.41
N TYR A 119 3.07 10.21 -18.06
CA TYR A 119 4.33 10.14 -17.34
C TYR A 119 5.43 9.57 -18.22
#